data_AF-A0AAV0KSH9-F1
#
_entry.id   AF-A0AAV0KSH9-F1
#
_cell.length_a   1.000
_cell.length_b   1.000
_cell.length_c   1.000
_cell.angle_alpha   90.00
_cell.angle_beta   90.00
_cell.angle_gamma   90.00
#
_symmetry.space_group_name_H-M   'P 1'
#
loop_
_entity.id
_entity.type
_entity.pdbx_description
1 polymer ?
#
loop_
_entity_poly.entity_id
_entity_poly.type
_entity_poly.pdbx_seq_one_letter_code
_entity_poly.pdbx_strand_id
1 'polypeptide(L)'
;MIVWVQLPALKVHFYHKEVLTMLGNLIGRTIRLNYHTLNLHRAKFARLAVEVDLTKHLVPRIWLDDAWQKVEYENLPEVCFDCRRIAHSSELCPLNKTAAPQTVRAITGSVIQPGAAEQTVEEPNPSFGP
;
A
#
# COMPACT_ATOMS: atom_id res chain seq x y z
N MET A 1 5.84 10.02 -12.45
CA MET A 1 5.36 10.26 -11.06
C MET A 1 6.48 9.94 -10.10
N ILE A 2 6.69 10.73 -9.05
CA ILE A 2 7.69 10.43 -8.02
C ILE A 2 7.06 9.55 -6.94
N VAL A 3 7.68 8.41 -6.66
CA VAL A 3 7.24 7.45 -5.63
C VAL A 3 8.41 7.06 -4.74
N TRP A 4 8.12 6.70 -3.49
CA TRP A 4 9.12 6.11 -2.60
C TRP A 4 9.19 4.61 -2.86
N VAL A 5 10.41 4.09 -2.92
CA VAL A 5 10.71 2.68 -3.08
C VAL A 5 11.52 2.20 -1.90
N GLN A 6 11.18 1.02 -1.39
CA GLN A 6 11.94 0.28 -0.40
C GLN A 6 12.59 -0.96 -1.03
N LEU A 7 13.85 -1.17 -0.68
CA LEU A 7 14.61 -2.38 -0.94
C LEU A 7 14.84 -3.06 0.42
N PRO A 8 13.95 -3.96 0.85
CA PRO A 8 14.07 -4.64 2.13
C PRO A 8 15.27 -5.60 2.14
N ALA A 9 15.93 -5.73 3.29
CA ALA A 9 17.05 -6.66 3.50
C ALA A 9 18.19 -6.52 2.48
N LEU A 10 18.42 -5.31 1.96
CA LEU A 10 19.53 -5.04 1.06
C LEU A 10 20.86 -5.28 1.81
N LYS A 11 21.83 -5.94 1.16
CA LYS A 11 23.14 -6.20 1.77
C LYS A 11 23.90 -4.88 2.01
N VAL A 12 24.67 -4.82 3.10
CA VAL A 12 25.34 -3.59 3.57
C VAL A 12 26.27 -2.96 2.53
N HIS A 13 26.94 -3.77 1.71
CA HIS A 13 27.86 -3.29 0.67
C HIS A 13 27.17 -2.55 -0.48
N PHE A 14 25.83 -2.65 -0.60
CA PHE A 14 25.07 -1.91 -1.61
C PHE A 14 24.57 -0.54 -1.13
N TYR A 15 24.88 -0.13 0.11
CA TYR A 15 24.45 1.16 0.68
C TYR A 15 25.28 2.35 0.22
N HIS A 16 26.30 2.14 -0.61
CA HIS A 16 27.02 3.24 -1.23
C HIS A 16 26.09 4.08 -2.10
N LYS A 17 26.20 5.41 -1.97
CA LYS A 17 25.36 6.38 -2.67
C LYS A 17 25.25 6.10 -4.16
N GLU A 18 26.38 5.85 -4.82
CA GLU A 18 26.45 5.59 -6.26
C GLU A 18 25.71 4.31 -6.65
N VAL A 19 25.87 3.26 -5.84
CA VAL A 19 25.17 1.99 -6.05
C VAL A 19 23.67 2.16 -5.85
N LEU A 20 23.23 2.79 -4.78
CA LEU A 20 21.81 3.08 -4.56
C LEU A 20 21.20 3.92 -5.69
N THR A 21 21.94 4.88 -6.23
CA THR A 21 21.52 5.65 -7.41
C THR A 21 21.44 4.77 -8.65
N MET A 22 22.39 3.86 -8.87
CA MET A 22 22.33 2.89 -9.98
C MET A 22 21.13 1.95 -9.84
N LEU A 23 20.90 1.41 -8.63
CA LEU A 23 19.75 0.56 -8.32
C LEU A 23 18.42 1.30 -8.52
N GLY A 24 18.35 2.55 -8.08
CA GLY A 24 17.19 3.38 -8.33
C GLY A 24 16.96 3.59 -9.82
N ASN A 25 18.02 3.88 -10.58
CA ASN A 25 17.99 4.07 -12.03
C ASN A 25 17.52 2.84 -12.83
N LEU A 26 17.73 1.62 -12.30
CA LEU A 26 17.15 0.39 -12.87
C LEU A 26 15.62 0.34 -12.71
N ILE A 27 15.08 0.96 -11.68
CA ILE A 27 13.64 0.97 -11.36
C ILE A 27 12.94 2.16 -12.03
N GLY A 28 13.60 3.32 -12.08
CA GLY A 28 13.11 4.58 -12.63
C GLY A 28 14.14 5.68 -12.42
N ARG A 29 13.88 6.94 -12.79
CA ARG A 29 14.89 7.99 -12.59
C ARG A 29 15.05 8.31 -11.09
N THR A 30 16.23 8.09 -10.52
CA THR A 30 16.48 8.42 -9.11
C THR A 30 16.43 9.92 -8.89
N ILE A 31 15.59 10.36 -7.95
CA ILE A 31 15.43 11.77 -7.59
C ILE A 31 16.16 12.07 -6.28
N ARG A 32 16.00 11.21 -5.27
CA ARG A 32 16.53 11.44 -3.93
C ARG A 32 16.77 10.14 -3.18
N LEU A 33 17.81 10.11 -2.36
CA LEU A 33 18.06 9.02 -1.41
C LEU A 33 17.63 9.45 -0.01
N ASN A 34 17.07 8.52 0.78
CA ASN A 34 16.67 8.80 2.15
C ASN A 34 17.91 8.98 3.06
N TYR A 35 17.88 9.99 3.93
CA TYR A 35 18.98 10.29 4.85
C TYR A 35 19.31 9.13 5.78
N HIS A 36 18.31 8.39 6.28
CA HIS A 36 18.55 7.23 7.14
C HIS A 36 19.23 6.08 6.39
N THR A 37 18.91 5.92 5.11
CA THR A 37 19.58 4.94 4.23
C THR A 37 21.04 5.32 4.04
N LEU A 38 21.34 6.59 3.78
CA LEU A 38 22.73 7.05 3.59
C LEU A 38 23.59 6.90 4.84
N ASN A 39 23.01 7.05 6.04
CA ASN A 39 23.73 6.95 7.31
C ASN A 39 23.69 5.56 7.95
N LEU A 40 23.14 4.56 7.25
CA LEU A 40 22.94 3.18 7.75
C LEU A 40 22.24 3.10 9.13
N HIS A 41 21.52 4.14 9.53
CA HIS A 41 20.89 4.21 10.84
C HIS A 41 19.67 3.28 10.84
N ARG A 42 19.83 2.06 11.38
CA ARG A 42 18.86 0.94 11.34
C ARG A 42 18.62 0.39 9.94
N ALA A 43 19.68 -0.10 9.27
CA ALA A 43 19.65 -0.69 7.92
C ALA A 43 18.75 -1.95 7.79
N LYS A 44 17.44 -1.80 7.96
CA LYS A 44 16.42 -2.83 7.70
C LYS A 44 16.01 -2.84 6.22
N PHE A 45 16.06 -1.67 5.59
CA PHE A 45 15.73 -1.45 4.18
C PHE A 45 16.44 -0.21 3.66
N ALA A 46 16.71 -0.18 2.36
CA ALA A 46 17.11 1.04 1.67
C ALA A 46 15.88 1.73 1.10
N ARG A 47 15.77 3.05 1.26
CA ARG A 47 14.63 3.85 0.79
C ARG A 47 15.09 4.96 -0.14
N LEU A 48 14.46 5.07 -1.30
CA LEU A 48 14.81 6.03 -2.34
C LEU A 48 13.55 6.57 -3.03
N ALA A 49 13.59 7.83 -3.44
CA ALA A 49 12.57 8.44 -4.28
C ALA A 49 12.98 8.28 -5.74
N VAL A 50 12.12 7.63 -6.52
CA VAL A 50 12.31 7.40 -7.94
C VAL A 50 11.13 7.95 -8.72
N GLU A 51 11.42 8.54 -9.86
CA GLU A 51 10.41 8.88 -10.85
C GLU A 51 10.13 7.66 -11.71
N VAL A 52 8.89 7.15 -11.61
CA VAL A 52 8.39 6.01 -12.37
C VAL A 52 7.34 6.43 -13.37
N ASP A 53 7.31 5.70 -14.48
CA ASP A 53 6.29 5.82 -15.52
C ASP A 53 5.21 4.78 -15.29
N LEU A 54 4.02 5.21 -14.87
CA LEU A 54 2.88 4.33 -14.59
C LEU A 54 2.21 3.81 -15.87
N THR A 55 2.61 4.28 -17.06
CA THR A 55 2.18 3.68 -18.33
C THR A 55 2.89 2.36 -18.61
N LYS A 56 4.00 2.10 -17.90
CA LYS A 56 4.78 0.88 -17.99
C LYS A 56 4.53 0.01 -16.76
N HIS A 57 4.78 -1.28 -16.91
CA HIS A 57 4.75 -2.19 -15.77
C HIS A 57 5.83 -1.81 -14.76
N LEU A 58 5.44 -1.78 -13.48
CA LEU A 58 6.37 -1.57 -12.37
C LEU A 58 7.32 -2.76 -12.25
N VAL A 59 8.55 -2.49 -11.81
CA VAL A 59 9.60 -3.50 -11.61
C VAL A 59 9.39 -4.15 -10.23
N PRO A 60 8.97 -5.42 -10.16
CA PRO A 60 8.66 -6.04 -8.87
C PRO A 60 9.92 -6.50 -8.12
N ARG A 61 10.99 -6.84 -8.87
CA ARG A 61 12.26 -7.37 -8.35
C ARG A 61 13.40 -7.01 -9.29
N ILE A 62 14.60 -6.90 -8.75
CA ILE A 62 15.85 -6.70 -9.50
C ILE A 62 16.84 -7.82 -9.18
N TRP A 63 17.66 -8.21 -10.15
CA TRP A 63 18.68 -9.25 -9.96
C TRP A 63 19.97 -8.62 -9.43
N LEU A 64 20.43 -9.04 -8.24
CA LEU A 64 21.61 -8.50 -7.55
C LEU A 64 22.37 -9.61 -6.81
N ASP A 65 23.69 -9.70 -7.02
CA ASP A 65 24.58 -10.72 -6.41
C ASP A 65 23.94 -12.11 -6.34
N ASP A 66 23.56 -12.64 -7.50
CA ASP A 66 22.97 -13.98 -7.66
C ASP A 66 21.67 -14.22 -6.88
N ALA A 67 20.95 -13.14 -6.52
CA ALA A 67 19.69 -13.19 -5.81
C ALA A 67 18.66 -12.18 -6.36
N TRP A 68 17.38 -12.50 -6.17
CA TRP A 68 16.29 -11.57 -6.45
C TRP A 68 16.10 -10.60 -5.27
N GLN A 69 16.37 -9.33 -5.49
CA GLN A 69 16.03 -8.26 -4.56
C GLN A 69 14.59 -7.80 -4.82
N LYS A 70 13.74 -7.87 -3.79
CA LYS A 70 12.35 -7.37 -3.86
C LYS A 70 12.36 -5.84 -3.92
N VAL A 71 11.43 -5.29 -4.71
CA VAL A 71 11.15 -3.86 -4.81
C VAL A 71 9.75 -3.61 -4.26
N GLU A 72 9.64 -2.75 -3.26
CA GLU A 72 8.35 -2.37 -2.67
C GLU A 72 8.09 -0.89 -2.95
N TYR A 73 6.97 -0.58 -3.58
CA TYR A 73 6.56 0.79 -3.86
C TYR A 73 5.61 1.27 -2.77
N GLU A 74 5.84 2.47 -2.28
CA GLU A 74 5.00 3.10 -1.28
C GLU A 74 4.09 4.15 -1.90
N ASN A 75 2.87 4.25 -1.36
CA ASN A 75 1.89 5.27 -1.72
C ASN A 75 1.66 5.33 -3.24
N LEU A 76 1.65 4.16 -3.89
CA LEU A 76 1.17 4.08 -5.26
C LEU A 76 -0.28 4.55 -5.29
N PRO A 77 -0.64 5.41 -6.25
CA PRO A 77 -2.00 5.90 -6.35
C PRO A 77 -2.92 4.75 -6.75
N GLU A 78 -4.11 4.72 -6.15
CA GLU A 78 -5.10 3.69 -6.46
C GLU A 78 -5.49 3.74 -7.94
N VAL A 79 -5.61 2.57 -8.55
CA VAL A 79 -6.08 2.42 -9.92
C VAL A 79 -7.53 1.97 -9.87
N CYS A 80 -8.40 2.72 -10.52
CA CYS A 80 -9.79 2.32 -10.70
C CYS A 80 -9.86 1.24 -11.78
N PHE A 81 -10.39 0.07 -11.44
CA PHE A 81 -10.54 -1.04 -12.39
C PHE A 81 -11.67 -0.81 -13.39
N ASP A 82 -12.63 0.06 -13.05
CA ASP A 82 -13.81 0.33 -13.88
C ASP A 82 -13.48 1.29 -15.03
N CYS A 83 -12.76 2.38 -14.73
CA CYS A 83 -12.41 3.39 -15.73
C CYS A 83 -10.92 3.39 -16.13
N ARG A 84 -10.10 2.52 -15.54
CA ARG A 84 -8.66 2.38 -15.80
C ARG A 84 -7.86 3.68 -15.60
N ARG A 85 -8.33 4.57 -14.72
CA ARG A 85 -7.64 5.81 -14.35
C ARG A 85 -7.05 5.70 -12.96
N ILE A 86 -6.00 6.48 -12.73
CA ILE A 86 -5.26 6.55 -11.47
C ILE A 86 -5.91 7.61 -10.57
N ALA A 87 -5.75 7.48 -9.25
CA ALA A 87 -6.17 8.38 -8.16
C ALA A 87 -7.52 8.09 -7.48
N HIS A 88 -8.23 7.01 -7.84
CA HIS A 88 -9.45 6.59 -7.14
C HIS A 88 -9.66 5.09 -7.26
N SER A 89 -10.37 4.49 -6.29
CA SER A 89 -10.86 3.12 -6.35
C SER A 89 -12.12 3.01 -7.23
N SER A 90 -12.48 1.78 -7.63
CA SER A 90 -13.73 1.51 -8.36
C SER A 90 -14.99 2.07 -7.65
N GLU A 91 -15.00 2.06 -6.31
CA GLU A 91 -16.12 2.56 -5.50
C GLU A 91 -16.33 4.09 -5.61
N LEU A 92 -15.25 4.84 -5.83
CA LEU A 92 -15.25 6.30 -5.94
C LEU A 92 -15.15 6.76 -7.40
N CYS A 93 -15.50 5.88 -8.35
CA CYS A 93 -15.34 6.19 -9.76
C CYS A 93 -16.39 7.22 -10.25
N PRO A 94 -15.97 8.37 -10.81
CA PRO A 94 -16.91 9.37 -11.31
C PRO A 94 -17.69 8.90 -12.55
N LEU A 95 -17.22 7.83 -13.22
CA LEU A 95 -17.95 7.17 -14.29
C LEU A 95 -18.92 6.11 -13.77
N ASN A 96 -18.64 5.54 -12.59
CA ASN A 96 -19.51 4.59 -11.94
C ASN A 96 -20.48 5.36 -11.04
N LYS A 97 -21.43 6.06 -11.67
CA LYS A 97 -22.53 6.72 -10.97
C LYS A 97 -23.48 5.67 -10.41
N THR A 98 -23.08 4.99 -9.33
CA THR A 98 -24.08 4.47 -8.40
C THR A 98 -24.78 5.69 -7.82
N ALA A 99 -26.10 5.71 -7.98
CA ALA A 99 -26.98 6.80 -7.63
C ALA A 99 -26.60 7.43 -6.29
N ALA A 100 -26.63 8.77 -6.27
CA ALA A 100 -26.60 9.53 -5.03
C ALA A 100 -27.52 8.86 -3.99
N PRO A 101 -27.08 8.69 -2.73
CA PRO A 101 -28.02 8.54 -1.64
C PRO A 101 -28.87 9.81 -1.65
N GLN A 102 -30.10 9.70 -2.13
CA GLN A 102 -31.05 10.78 -1.98
C GLN A 102 -31.21 11.06 -0.49
N THR A 103 -30.92 12.30 -0.13
CA THR A 103 -31.25 13.00 1.10
C THR A 103 -32.43 12.40 1.86
N VAL A 104 -32.20 12.00 3.11
CA VAL A 104 -33.17 12.28 4.19
C VAL A 104 -32.51 13.28 5.12
N ARG A 105 -32.88 14.55 4.95
CA ARG A 105 -32.65 15.60 5.96
C ARG A 105 -33.53 15.26 7.16
N ALA A 106 -32.96 14.65 8.19
CA ALA A 106 -33.58 14.63 9.52
C ALA A 106 -33.09 15.86 10.28
N ILE A 107 -33.96 16.86 10.37
CA ILE A 107 -33.84 18.00 11.28
C ILE A 107 -34.26 17.52 12.68
N THR A 108 -33.54 18.00 13.72
CA THR A 108 -33.80 17.85 15.18
C THR A 108 -33.64 16.42 15.72
N GLY A 109 -33.02 16.11 16.86
CA GLY A 109 -32.62 16.85 18.05
C GLY A 109 -32.82 15.90 19.25
N SER A 110 -31.79 15.71 20.08
CA SER A 110 -31.79 15.09 21.42
C SER A 110 -31.94 13.57 21.62
N VAL A 111 -30.84 12.97 22.11
CA VAL A 111 -30.65 12.17 23.35
C VAL A 111 -31.79 11.23 23.79
N ILE A 112 -31.48 9.93 23.99
CA ILE A 112 -31.56 9.14 25.24
C ILE A 112 -31.22 7.66 24.92
N GLN A 113 -30.28 7.06 25.66
CA GLN A 113 -30.10 5.59 25.83
C GLN A 113 -31.06 5.09 26.92
N PRO A 114 -31.49 3.82 26.89
CA PRO A 114 -30.93 2.81 27.83
C PRO A 114 -30.80 1.43 27.14
N GLY A 115 -30.08 0.40 27.60
CA GLY A 115 -29.63 0.00 28.93
C GLY A 115 -30.14 -1.42 29.23
N ALA A 116 -29.21 -2.39 29.27
CA ALA A 116 -29.27 -3.74 29.89
C ALA A 116 -30.26 -4.82 29.39
N ALA A 117 -29.72 -5.97 28.93
CA ALA A 117 -29.82 -7.27 29.64
C ALA A 117 -29.10 -8.39 28.87
N GLU A 118 -28.31 -9.14 29.62
CA GLU A 118 -27.49 -10.30 29.25
C GLU A 118 -28.34 -11.59 29.39
N GLN A 119 -28.17 -12.60 28.51
CA GLN A 119 -28.54 -13.99 28.82
C GLN A 119 -27.85 -15.01 27.89
N THR A 120 -27.10 -15.91 28.52
CA THR A 120 -26.38 -17.09 27.99
C THR A 120 -27.26 -18.36 28.09
N VAL A 121 -26.83 -19.46 27.44
CA VAL A 121 -27.14 -20.91 27.67
C VAL A 121 -28.11 -21.50 26.61
N GLU A 122 -27.93 -22.64 25.92
CA GLU A 122 -26.99 -23.79 25.87
C GLU A 122 -27.12 -24.49 24.48
N GLU A 123 -26.10 -25.23 24.03
CA GLU A 123 -26.20 -26.22 22.91
C GLU A 123 -26.77 -27.57 23.39
N PRO A 124 -27.23 -28.44 22.46
CA PRO A 124 -26.64 -29.77 22.47
C PRO A 124 -26.29 -30.33 21.07
N ASN A 125 -25.10 -30.92 21.02
CA ASN A 125 -24.51 -31.71 19.94
C ASN A 125 -25.19 -33.09 19.76
N PRO A 126 -25.29 -33.64 18.54
CA PRO A 126 -25.34 -35.08 18.34
C PRO A 126 -24.15 -35.62 17.52
N SER A 127 -23.41 -36.55 18.14
CA SER A 127 -22.39 -37.40 17.54
C SER A 127 -22.98 -38.45 16.59
N PHE A 128 -22.28 -38.84 15.52
CA PHE A 128 -22.34 -40.20 14.98
C PHE A 128 -21.00 -40.60 14.34
N GLY A 129 -20.39 -41.67 14.84
CA GLY A 129 -19.37 -42.48 14.16
C GLY A 129 -20.04 -43.55 13.27
N PRO A 130 -19.44 -44.74 13.04
CA PRO A 130 -18.14 -45.27 13.50
C PRO A 130 -16.94 -44.90 12.60
#